data_AF-U6GNW9-F1
#
_entry.id   AF-U6GNW9-F1
#
_cell.length_a   1.000
_cell.length_b   1.000
_cell.length_c   1.000
_cell.angle_alpha   90.00
_cell.angle_beta   90.00
_cell.angle_gamma   90.00
#
_symmetry.space_group_name_H-M   'P 1'
#
loop_
_entity.id
_entity.type
_entity.pdbx_description
1 polymer ?
#
loop_
_entity_poly.entity_id
_entity_poly.type
_entity_poly.pdbx_seq_one_letter_code
_entity_poly.pdbx_strand_id
1 'polypeptide(L)' 'EEDEEEGANMSVNDVSDLDDAEPSTTDGIFAFFEKVERASAGSSRRCSKWKVSLRHGILRVGGREIPFDRATGEFSF' A
#
# COMPACT_ATOMS: atom_id res chain seq x y z
N GLU A 1 -32.64 -16.86 -11.93
CA GLU A 1 -31.49 -17.54 -12.55
C GLU A 1 -30.83 -16.55 -13.53
N GLU A 2 -30.36 -15.39 -13.06
CA GLU A 2 -29.78 -14.34 -13.93
C GLU A 2 -28.50 -13.69 -13.33
N ASP A 3 -27.90 -14.28 -12.29
CA ASP A 3 -26.71 -13.72 -11.60
C ASP A 3 -25.41 -14.53 -11.86
N GLU A 4 -25.38 -15.48 -12.81
CA GLU A 4 -24.25 -16.40 -12.99
C GLU A 4 -23.32 -16.08 -14.18
N GLU A 5 -23.60 -15.04 -14.98
CA GLU A 5 -22.88 -14.81 -16.26
C GLU A 5 -21.89 -13.63 -16.30
N GLU A 6 -21.77 -12.79 -15.25
CA GLU A 6 -20.87 -11.63 -15.30
C GLU A 6 -19.39 -11.96 -15.03
N GLY A 7 -19.07 -13.12 -14.45
CA GLY A 7 -17.70 -13.49 -14.09
C GLY A 7 -16.92 -14.30 -15.12
N ALA A 8 -17.60 -14.92 -16.09
CA ALA A 8 -16.99 -15.91 -16.99
C ALA A 8 -16.25 -15.30 -18.19
N ASN A 9 -16.45 -14.01 -18.46
CA ASN A 9 -15.90 -13.30 -19.62
C ASN A 9 -14.81 -12.26 -19.29
N MET A 10 -14.34 -12.17 -18.04
CA MET A 10 -13.21 -11.29 -17.70
C MET A 10 -11.90 -11.94 -18.15
N SER A 11 -11.26 -11.36 -19.15
CA SER A 11 -9.90 -11.74 -19.55
C SER A 11 -8.90 -11.24 -18.52
N VAL A 12 -7.76 -11.93 -18.38
CA VAL A 12 -6.64 -11.45 -17.54
C VAL A 12 -6.15 -10.06 -17.98
N ASN A 13 -6.37 -9.71 -19.26
CA ASN A 13 -6.06 -8.39 -19.82
C ASN A 13 -7.07 -7.29 -19.43
N ASP A 14 -8.24 -7.65 -18.87
CA ASP A 14 -9.24 -6.69 -18.39
C ASP A 14 -8.95 -6.22 -16.95
N VAL A 15 -7.90 -6.78 -16.33
CA VAL A 15 -7.43 -6.41 -14.98
C VAL A 15 -6.32 -5.37 -15.13
N SER A 16 -6.69 -4.09 -15.05
CA SER A 16 -5.78 -2.96 -15.34
C SER A 16 -4.64 -2.77 -14.31
N ASP A 17 -4.71 -3.42 -13.16
CA ASP A 17 -3.73 -3.30 -12.06
C ASP A 17 -2.48 -4.17 -12.27
N LEU A 18 -2.50 -5.11 -13.21
CA LEU A 18 -1.37 -6.00 -13.51
C LEU A 18 -0.28 -5.35 -14.37
N ASP A 19 -0.61 -4.27 -15.08
CA ASP A 19 0.27 -3.53 -15.99
C ASP A 19 0.70 -2.15 -15.44
N ASP A 20 0.43 -1.86 -14.15
CA ASP A 20 0.85 -0.61 -13.52
C ASP A 20 2.38 -0.55 -13.42
N ALA A 21 2.99 0.15 -14.38
CA ALA A 21 4.42 0.46 -14.36
C ALA A 21 4.75 1.24 -13.08
N GLU A 22 5.72 0.76 -12.31
CA GLU A 22 6.19 1.49 -11.12
C GLU A 22 6.54 2.94 -11.52
N PRO A 23 5.96 3.95 -10.84
CA PRO A 23 6.24 5.33 -11.17
C PRO A 23 7.72 5.60 -10.95
N SER A 24 8.35 6.33 -11.88
CA SER A 24 9.74 6.75 -11.71
C SER A 24 9.81 7.71 -10.52
N THR A 25 10.24 7.22 -9.36
CA THR A 25 10.43 8.02 -8.15
C THR A 25 11.87 7.96 -7.68
N THR A 26 12.43 9.13 -7.35
CA THR A 26 13.72 9.23 -6.65
C THR A 26 13.55 9.17 -5.14
N ASP A 27 12.32 9.38 -4.65
CA ASP A 27 12.00 9.38 -3.23
C ASP A 27 11.46 8.01 -2.81
N GLY A 28 11.87 7.53 -1.63
CA GLY A 28 11.50 6.20 -1.15
C GLY A 28 11.94 5.93 0.29
N ILE A 29 11.35 4.89 0.89
CA ILE A 29 11.67 4.43 2.25
C ILE A 29 12.16 2.99 2.17
N PHE A 30 13.38 2.75 2.64
CA PHE A 30 13.99 1.43 2.71
C PHE A 30 14.16 1.06 4.18
N ALA A 31 13.44 0.07 4.68
CA ALA A 31 13.44 -0.29 6.10
C ALA A 31 12.89 -1.71 6.34
N PHE A 32 13.07 -2.22 7.57
CA PHE A 32 12.37 -3.42 8.01
C PHE A 32 11.02 -3.03 8.63
N PHE A 33 9.94 -3.75 8.29
CA PHE A 33 8.69 -3.58 9.00
C PHE A 33 8.73 -4.24 10.39
N GLU A 34 8.13 -3.59 11.38
CA GLU A 34 7.90 -4.13 12.71
C GLU A 34 6.44 -4.57 12.85
N LYS A 35 5.50 -3.74 12.38
CA LYS A 35 4.05 -4.03 12.44
C LYS A 35 3.31 -3.32 11.30
N VAL A 36 2.37 -4.02 10.68
CA VAL A 36 1.41 -3.46 9.72
C VAL A 36 0.02 -3.81 10.22
N GLU A 37 -0.83 -2.82 10.42
CA GLU A 37 -2.19 -3.02 10.95
C GLU A 37 -3.21 -2.15 10.23
N ARG A 38 -4.41 -2.69 10.01
CA ARG A 38 -5.58 -1.89 9.66
C ARG A 38 -6.10 -1.24 10.93
N ALA A 39 -6.35 0.06 10.89
CA ALA A 39 -7.09 0.68 11.98
C ALA A 39 -8.48 0.00 12.03
N SER A 40 -8.86 -0.49 13.21
CA SER A 40 -10.21 -1.01 13.39
C SER A 40 -11.18 0.16 13.29
N ALA A 41 -11.92 0.28 12.19
CA ALA A 41 -13.18 1.01 12.27
C ALA A 41 -14.12 0.17 13.12
N GLY A 42 -14.64 0.75 14.19
CA GLY A 42 -15.89 0.29 14.75
C GLY A 42 -16.92 0.17 13.63
N SER A 43 -17.28 -1.06 13.28
CA SER A 43 -18.49 -1.45 12.55
C SER A 43 -18.79 -0.83 11.17
N SER A 44 -17.84 -0.21 10.47
CA SER A 44 -18.09 0.36 9.13
C SER A 44 -17.18 -0.27 8.08
N ARG A 45 -17.78 -0.80 7.00
CA ARG A 45 -17.12 -1.35 5.78
C ARG A 45 -16.26 -0.32 5.01
N ARG A 46 -15.86 0.79 5.65
CA ARG A 46 -15.16 1.94 5.06
C ARG A 46 -13.80 2.23 5.71
N CYS A 47 -13.24 1.32 6.53
CA CYS A 47 -11.89 1.56 7.06
C CYS A 47 -10.82 1.17 6.05
N SER A 48 -10.32 2.15 5.31
CA SER A 48 -9.13 2.01 4.49
C SER A 48 -7.87 2.56 5.15
N LYS A 49 -7.94 2.97 6.42
CA LYS A 49 -6.77 3.48 7.16
C LYS A 49 -5.86 2.36 7.61
N TRP A 50 -4.59 2.45 7.23
CA TRP A 50 -3.50 1.57 7.60
C TRP A 50 -2.50 2.32 8.43
N LYS A 51 -1.90 1.60 9.38
CA LYS A 51 -0.77 2.05 10.17
C LYS A 51 0.39 1.10 9.98
N VAL A 52 1.57 1.66 9.72
CA VAL A 52 2.81 0.90 9.52
C VAL A 52 3.87 1.42 10.48
N SER A 53 4.55 0.49 11.13
CA SER A 53 5.72 0.74 11.99
C SER A 53 6.94 0.10 11.33
N LEU A 54 7.99 0.89 11.13
CA LEU A 54 9.24 0.52 10.47
C LEU A 54 10.43 0.72 11.43
N ARG A 55 11.52 -0.03 11.19
CA ARG A 55 12.77 0.07 11.94
C ARG A 55 14.02 -0.05 11.05
N HIS A 56 15.11 0.53 11.52
CA HIS A 56 16.44 0.50 10.89
C HIS A 56 16.40 0.85 9.40
N GLY A 57 15.93 2.06 9.09
CA GLY A 57 15.66 2.46 7.72
C GLY A 57 16.38 3.72 7.27
N ILE A 58 16.30 3.97 5.98
CA ILE A 58 16.76 5.18 5.31
C ILE A 58 15.61 5.74 4.48
N LEU A 59 15.26 6.99 4.73
CA LEU A 59 14.35 7.78 3.90
C LEU A 59 15.18 8.54 2.87
N ARG A 60 14.88 8.34 1.59
CA ARG A 60 15.37 9.19 0.50
C ARG A 60 14.25 10.16 0.12
N VAL A 61 14.46 11.45 0.34
CA VAL A 61 13.46 12.48 0.03
C VAL A 61 14.15 13.77 -0.42
N GLY A 62 13.74 14.31 -1.57
CA GLY A 62 14.30 15.56 -2.09
C GLY A 62 15.82 15.51 -2.30
N GLY A 63 16.33 14.36 -2.74
CA GLY A 63 17.77 14.13 -2.95
C GLY A 63 18.60 14.01 -1.68
N ARG A 64 17.97 13.92 -0.50
CA ARG A 64 18.64 13.73 0.79
C ARG A 64 18.36 12.35 1.34
N GLU A 65 19.36 11.77 1.98
CA GLU A 65 19.23 10.50 2.71
C GLU A 65 19.20 10.77 4.21
N ILE A 66 18.14 10.29 4.86
CA ILE A 66 17.86 10.51 6.27
C ILE A 66 17.72 9.13 6.93
N PRO A 67 18.73 8.66 7.68
CA PRO A 67 18.63 7.41 8.43
C PRO A 67 17.67 7.59 9.63
N PHE A 68 16.97 6.52 9.99
CA PHE A 68 16.09 6.49 11.16
C PHE A 68 16.11 5.13 11.86
N ASP A 69 15.99 5.14 13.18
CA ASP A 69 15.88 3.92 13.96
C ASP A 69 14.47 3.35 13.93
N ARG A 70 13.46 4.22 14.03
CA ARG A 70 12.03 3.88 13.96
C ARG A 70 11.23 4.96 13.25
N ALA A 71 10.24 4.55 12.47
CA ALA A 71 9.28 5.43 11.82
C ALA A 71 7.87 4.84 11.87
N THR A 72 6.86 5.68 12.09
CA THR A 72 5.45 5.30 12.05
C THR A 72 4.71 6.14 11.04
N GLY A 73 3.94 5.49 10.15
CA GLY A 73 3.14 6.14 9.12
C GLY A 73 1.70 5.67 9.13
N GLU A 74 0.81 6.54 8.68
CA GLU A 74 -0.61 6.24 8.45
C GLU A 74 -0.98 6.61 7.01
N PHE A 75 -1.74 5.75 6.33
CA PHE A 75 -2.18 5.98 4.96
C PHE A 75 -3.55 5.36 4.70
N SER A 76 -4.24 5.83 3.66
CA SER A 76 -5.54 5.32 3.23
C SER A 76 -5.43 4.74 1.84
N PHE A 77 -6.07 3.59 1.59
CA PHE A 77 -6.36 3.10 0.23
C PHE A 77 -7.72 3.61 -0.26
#